data_AF-A0A8C7XCY9-F1
#
_entry.id   AF-A0A8C7XCY9-F1
#
_cell.length_a   1.000
_cell.length_b   1.000
_cell.length_c   1.000
_cell.angle_alpha   90.00
_cell.angle_beta   90.00
_cell.angle_gamma   90.00
#
_symmetry.space_group_name_H-M   'P 1'
#
loop_
_entity.id
_entity.type
_entity.pdbx_description
1 polymer ?
#
loop_
_entity_poly.entity_id
_entity_poly.type
_entity_poly.pdbx_seq_one_letter_code
_entity_poly.pdbx_strand_id
1 'polypeptide(L)'
;MSLALHDLLLCCRGLENDKATERKKEAENFRRLLRSPEVLQELDCASLAKAKGSRQLTWDNVFRFLQHYVQKEMESIQSSRSNVTATTLAIRQKKMAEVCSLIKYFIRYANKRGPRLNCGELLKHVTEVLQSSHCCTAYGENYSSILLKDILTVRKYWCDISQKQWQSAEAFLTPFLESFALSALFSRILHIIFLFFVFPHRSVGFVLWLF
;
A
#
# COMPACT_ATOMS: atom_id res chain seq x y z
N MET A 1 9.80 -20.94 -13.42
CA MET A 1 8.71 -20.00 -13.08
C MET A 1 7.48 -20.56 -13.74
N SER A 2 6.40 -20.75 -12.99
CA SER A 2 5.12 -21.23 -13.50
C SER A 2 4.50 -20.25 -14.50
N LEU A 3 3.55 -20.74 -15.31
CA LEU A 3 2.83 -19.91 -16.27
C LEU A 3 2.03 -18.80 -15.56
N ALA A 4 1.38 -19.12 -14.45
CA ALA A 4 0.60 -18.15 -13.67
C ALA A 4 1.47 -16.99 -13.10
N LEU A 5 2.65 -17.27 -12.54
CA LEU A 5 3.58 -16.21 -12.13
C LEU A 5 4.20 -15.46 -13.30
N HIS A 6 4.39 -16.11 -14.46
CA HIS A 6 4.87 -15.46 -15.66
C HIS A 6 3.86 -14.43 -16.19
N ASP A 7 2.58 -14.81 -16.28
CA ASP A 7 1.51 -13.94 -16.72
C ASP A 7 1.33 -12.75 -15.77
N LEU A 8 1.44 -12.98 -14.46
CA LEU A 8 1.44 -11.91 -13.48
C LEU A 8 2.64 -10.98 -13.64
N LEU A 9 3.84 -11.51 -13.88
CA LEU A 9 5.04 -10.69 -14.12
C LEU A 9 4.87 -9.80 -15.36
N LEU A 10 4.34 -10.35 -16.46
CA LEU A 10 4.06 -9.58 -17.67
C LEU A 10 3.03 -8.47 -17.41
N CYS A 11 1.97 -8.79 -16.68
CA CYS A 11 0.97 -7.82 -16.25
C CYS A 11 1.60 -6.70 -15.39
N CYS A 12 2.44 -7.05 -14.41
CA CYS A 12 3.18 -6.09 -13.57
C CYS A 12 4.05 -5.14 -14.39
N ARG A 13 4.78 -5.64 -15.39
CA ARG A 13 5.55 -4.80 -16.32
C ARG A 13 4.65 -3.88 -17.14
N GLY A 14 3.46 -4.35 -17.48
CA GLY A 14 2.44 -3.56 -18.15
C GLY A 14 1.89 -2.40 -17.30
N LEU A 15 1.89 -2.53 -15.97
CA LEU A 15 1.53 -1.41 -15.07
C LEU A 15 2.54 -0.26 -15.17
N GLU A 16 3.78 -0.53 -15.57
CA GLU A 16 4.81 0.49 -15.77
C GLU A 16 4.81 1.05 -17.20
N ASN A 17 3.83 0.74 -18.04
CA ASN A 17 3.78 1.24 -19.42
C ASN A 17 3.64 2.78 -19.45
N ASP A 18 4.24 3.44 -20.44
CA ASP A 18 4.11 4.91 -20.58
C ASP A 18 2.71 5.33 -21.06
N LYS A 19 2.00 4.45 -21.77
CA LYS A 19 0.64 4.70 -22.25
C LYS A 19 -0.38 4.48 -21.12
N ALA A 20 -1.13 5.53 -20.77
CA ALA A 20 -2.13 5.49 -19.70
C ALA A 20 -3.26 4.47 -19.96
N THR A 21 -3.65 4.25 -21.22
CA THR A 21 -4.68 3.26 -21.59
C THR A 21 -4.19 1.83 -21.35
N GLU A 22 -2.93 1.54 -21.67
CA GLU A 22 -2.32 0.22 -21.40
C GLU A 22 -2.19 -0.02 -19.90
N ARG A 23 -1.73 0.98 -19.14
CA ARG A 23 -1.67 0.86 -17.67
C ARG A 23 -3.04 0.56 -17.05
N LYS A 24 -4.09 1.22 -17.52
CA LYS A 24 -5.46 0.98 -17.04
C LYS A 24 -5.92 -0.45 -17.36
N LYS A 25 -5.71 -0.91 -18.59
CA LYS A 25 -6.04 -2.28 -19.01
C LYS A 25 -5.31 -3.31 -18.15
N GLU A 26 -4.01 -3.09 -17.90
CA GLU A 26 -3.22 -3.99 -17.08
C GLU A 26 -3.59 -3.93 -15.59
N ALA A 27 -4.03 -2.79 -15.07
CA ALA A 27 -4.58 -2.69 -13.71
C ALA A 27 -5.85 -3.54 -13.53
N GLU A 28 -6.73 -3.59 -14.55
CA GLU A 28 -7.91 -4.45 -14.54
C GLU A 28 -7.53 -5.94 -14.68
N ASN A 29 -6.59 -6.26 -15.56
CA ASN A 29 -6.04 -7.61 -15.73
C ASN A 29 -5.36 -8.10 -14.44
N PHE A 30 -4.61 -7.25 -13.76
CA PHE A 30 -3.96 -7.53 -12.49
C PHE A 30 -4.96 -7.95 -11.42
N ARG A 31 -6.10 -7.25 -11.30
CA ARG A 31 -7.18 -7.65 -10.37
C ARG A 31 -7.73 -9.03 -10.70
N ARG A 32 -7.87 -9.36 -11.99
CA ARG A 32 -8.33 -10.68 -12.45
C ARG A 32 -7.33 -11.77 -12.08
N LEU A 33 -6.05 -11.55 -12.34
CA LEU A 33 -4.98 -12.52 -12.01
C LEU A 33 -4.90 -12.79 -10.50
N LEU A 34 -5.02 -11.75 -9.66
CA LEU A 34 -5.04 -11.92 -8.20
C LEU A 34 -6.28 -12.63 -7.64
N ARG A 35 -7.34 -12.85 -8.44
CA ARG A 35 -8.47 -13.71 -8.03
C ARG A 35 -8.17 -15.19 -8.25
N SER A 36 -7.18 -15.51 -9.09
CA SER A 36 -6.81 -16.90 -9.36
C SER A 36 -6.16 -17.51 -8.11
N PRO A 37 -6.71 -18.61 -7.56
CA PRO A 37 -6.12 -19.26 -6.40
C PRO A 37 -4.73 -19.83 -6.71
N GLU A 38 -4.47 -20.22 -7.96
CA GLU A 38 -3.18 -20.71 -8.44
C GLU A 38 -2.11 -19.62 -8.34
N VAL A 39 -2.38 -18.42 -8.90
CA VAL A 39 -1.48 -17.26 -8.81
C VAL A 39 -1.15 -16.93 -7.35
N LEU A 40 -2.16 -16.96 -6.47
CA LEU A 40 -1.96 -16.68 -5.04
C LEU A 40 -1.10 -17.74 -4.35
N GLN A 41 -1.37 -19.03 -4.60
CA GLN A 41 -0.59 -20.13 -4.02
C GLN A 41 0.87 -20.08 -4.47
N GLU A 42 1.12 -19.82 -5.74
CA GLU A 42 2.48 -19.73 -6.27
C GLU A 42 3.24 -18.51 -5.73
N LEU A 43 2.58 -17.35 -5.60
CA LEU A 43 3.16 -16.17 -4.95
C LEU A 43 3.48 -16.44 -3.48
N ASP A 44 2.60 -17.14 -2.76
CA ASP A 44 2.80 -17.52 -1.36
C ASP A 44 4.02 -18.43 -1.23
N CYS A 45 4.12 -19.47 -2.07
CA CYS A 45 5.25 -20.39 -2.10
C CYS A 45 6.56 -19.67 -2.45
N ALA A 46 6.55 -18.83 -3.48
CA ALA A 46 7.73 -18.07 -3.91
C ALA A 46 8.23 -17.10 -2.82
N SER A 47 7.32 -16.47 -2.08
CA SER A 47 7.66 -15.52 -1.02
C SER A 47 8.11 -16.21 0.29
N LEU A 48 7.72 -17.48 0.48
CA LEU A 48 8.18 -18.32 1.60
C LEU A 48 9.53 -18.98 1.34
N ALA A 49 9.80 -19.34 0.09
CA ALA A 49 11.05 -19.95 -0.33
C ALA A 49 12.18 -18.92 -0.21
N LYS A 50 12.89 -18.90 0.93
CA LYS A 50 14.16 -18.16 1.13
C LYS A 50 15.32 -18.69 0.27
N ALA A 51 15.02 -19.33 -0.87
CA ALA A 51 16.00 -19.99 -1.71
C ALA A 51 16.83 -18.93 -2.46
N LYS A 52 18.04 -18.71 -1.94
CA LYS A 52 19.14 -17.97 -2.59
C LYS A 52 19.21 -18.35 -4.07
N GLY A 53 18.86 -17.40 -4.95
CA GLY A 53 19.17 -17.49 -6.38
C GLY A 53 18.00 -17.72 -7.34
N SER A 54 16.77 -17.93 -6.86
CA SER A 54 15.64 -18.04 -7.79
C SER A 54 15.07 -16.66 -8.15
N ARG A 55 15.09 -16.31 -9.43
CA ARG A 55 14.55 -15.08 -10.04
C ARG A 55 13.00 -15.08 -10.05
N GLN A 56 12.39 -15.61 -8.99
CA GLN A 56 10.95 -15.80 -8.88
C GLN A 56 10.27 -14.54 -8.37
N LEU A 57 9.08 -14.27 -8.91
CA LEU A 57 8.26 -13.13 -8.53
C LEU A 57 7.68 -13.34 -7.12
N THR A 58 8.03 -12.47 -6.17
CA THR A 58 7.48 -12.49 -4.80
C THR A 58 6.44 -11.39 -4.57
N TRP A 59 5.70 -11.48 -3.46
CA TRP A 59 4.78 -10.44 -3.00
C TRP A 59 5.47 -9.06 -2.92
N ASP A 60 6.70 -8.99 -2.39
CA ASP A 60 7.46 -7.73 -2.34
C ASP A 60 7.86 -7.22 -3.73
N ASN A 61 8.15 -8.11 -4.68
CA ASN A 61 8.45 -7.69 -6.05
C ASN A 61 7.22 -7.08 -6.72
N VAL A 62 6.06 -7.73 -6.58
CA VAL A 62 4.77 -7.21 -7.08
C VAL A 62 4.45 -5.87 -6.42
N PHE A 63 4.70 -5.73 -5.13
CA PHE A 63 4.50 -4.47 -4.43
C PHE A 63 5.37 -3.35 -5.02
N ARG A 64 6.64 -3.60 -5.36
CA ARG A 64 7.49 -2.60 -6.02
C ARG A 64 6.94 -2.15 -7.37
N PHE A 65 6.46 -3.06 -8.21
CA PHE A 65 5.78 -2.69 -9.46
C PHE A 65 4.56 -1.79 -9.21
N LEU A 66 3.80 -2.08 -8.15
CA LEU A 66 2.66 -1.26 -7.75
C LEU A 66 3.08 0.12 -7.23
N GLN A 67 4.20 0.23 -6.50
CA GLN A 67 4.75 1.53 -6.08
C GLN A 67 5.09 2.39 -7.30
N HIS A 68 5.77 1.82 -8.31
CA HIS A 68 6.06 2.52 -9.56
C HIS A 68 4.81 2.89 -10.35
N TYR A 69 3.81 2.02 -10.39
CA TYR A 69 2.51 2.32 -10.99
C TYR A 69 1.84 3.54 -10.34
N VAL A 70 1.79 3.58 -9.01
CA VAL A 70 1.23 4.72 -8.26
C VAL A 70 1.99 6.00 -8.60
N GLN A 71 3.32 5.95 -8.62
CA GLN A 71 4.15 7.10 -8.97
C GLN A 71 3.85 7.62 -10.38
N LYS A 72 3.78 6.72 -11.39
CA LYS A 72 3.42 7.10 -12.77
C LYS A 72 2.02 7.68 -12.87
N GLU A 73 1.06 7.15 -12.12
CA GLU A 73 -0.30 7.71 -12.13
C GLU A 73 -0.36 9.07 -11.46
N MET A 74 0.38 9.29 -10.37
CA MET A 74 0.51 10.60 -9.73
C MET A 74 1.10 11.64 -10.70
N GLU A 75 2.20 11.32 -11.37
CA GLU A 75 2.84 12.19 -12.37
C GLU A 75 1.92 12.48 -13.57
N SER A 76 1.19 11.46 -14.05
CA SER A 76 0.22 11.61 -15.14
C SER A 76 -0.95 12.53 -14.76
N ILE A 77 -1.42 12.45 -13.51
CA ILE A 77 -2.49 13.32 -13.01
C ILE A 77 -1.97 14.77 -12.88
N GLN A 78 -0.75 14.95 -12.39
CA GLN A 78 -0.12 16.26 -12.16
C GLN A 78 0.27 16.98 -13.46
N SER A 79 0.79 16.27 -14.46
CA SER A 79 1.24 16.85 -15.74
C SER A 79 0.10 17.41 -16.62
N SER A 80 -1.16 17.06 -16.33
CA SER A 80 -2.31 17.67 -17.00
C SER A 80 -2.57 19.11 -16.49
N ARG A 81 -2.30 20.12 -17.32
CA ARG A 81 -2.22 21.56 -16.94
C ARG A 81 -3.50 22.17 -16.33
N SER A 82 -3.29 22.88 -15.22
CA SER A 82 -3.86 24.13 -14.65
C SER A 82 -5.31 24.62 -14.85
N ASN A 83 -6.12 24.15 -15.79
CA ASN A 83 -7.52 24.60 -15.90
C ASN A 83 -8.46 23.60 -15.22
N VAL A 84 -8.62 23.78 -13.91
CA VAL A 84 -9.41 22.89 -13.04
C VAL A 84 -10.89 23.26 -13.17
N THR A 85 -11.54 22.76 -14.22
CA THR A 85 -13.00 22.64 -14.19
C THR A 85 -13.39 21.60 -13.12
N ALA A 86 -14.56 21.75 -12.52
CA ALA A 86 -15.09 20.78 -11.56
C ALA A 86 -15.10 19.35 -12.14
N THR A 87 -15.38 19.21 -13.43
CA THR A 87 -15.35 17.94 -14.16
C THR A 87 -13.95 17.32 -14.22
N THR A 88 -12.92 18.10 -14.52
CA THR A 88 -11.52 17.62 -14.53
C THR A 88 -11.08 17.18 -13.14
N LEU A 89 -11.48 17.91 -12.09
CA LEU A 89 -11.20 17.53 -10.71
C LEU A 89 -11.87 16.20 -10.34
N ALA A 90 -13.14 16.00 -10.70
CA ALA A 90 -13.87 14.76 -10.44
C ALA A 90 -13.26 13.55 -11.17
N ILE A 91 -12.83 13.73 -12.42
CA ILE A 91 -12.12 12.67 -13.19
C ILE A 91 -10.81 12.29 -12.51
N ARG A 92 -10.04 13.28 -12.03
CA ARG A 92 -8.80 13.04 -11.28
C ARG A 92 -9.09 12.27 -9.98
N GLN A 93 -10.05 12.72 -9.18
CA GLN A 93 -10.44 12.04 -7.94
C GLN A 93 -10.88 10.60 -8.18
N LYS A 94 -11.68 10.34 -9.22
CA LYS A 94 -12.08 8.97 -9.60
C LYS A 94 -10.87 8.11 -9.95
N LYS A 95 -9.97 8.62 -10.79
CA LYS A 95 -8.74 7.91 -11.17
C LYS A 95 -7.86 7.63 -9.94
N MET A 96 -7.77 8.56 -9.00
CA MET A 96 -7.06 8.39 -7.73
C MET A 96 -7.68 7.30 -6.86
N ALA A 97 -9.00 7.28 -6.74
CA ALA A 97 -9.71 6.24 -6.00
C ALA A 97 -9.51 4.85 -6.64
N GLU A 98 -9.46 4.75 -7.97
CA GLU A 98 -9.17 3.50 -8.69
C GLU A 98 -7.76 2.97 -8.38
N VAL A 99 -6.75 3.85 -8.40
CA VAL A 99 -5.35 3.52 -8.04
C VAL A 99 -5.26 3.07 -6.58
N CYS A 100 -5.82 3.83 -5.65
CA CYS A 100 -5.84 3.47 -4.22
C CYS A 100 -6.58 2.15 -3.98
N SER A 101 -7.69 1.93 -4.69
CA SER A 101 -8.47 0.70 -4.63
C SER A 101 -7.66 -0.50 -5.09
N LEU A 102 -6.79 -0.36 -6.10
CA LEU A 102 -5.91 -1.44 -6.55
C LEU A 102 -4.87 -1.80 -5.49
N ILE A 103 -4.21 -0.80 -4.89
CA ILE A 103 -3.24 -1.01 -3.79
C ILE A 103 -3.90 -1.68 -2.60
N LYS A 104 -5.05 -1.16 -2.16
CA LYS A 104 -5.84 -1.76 -1.08
C LYS A 104 -6.23 -3.20 -1.37
N TYR A 105 -6.66 -3.47 -2.61
CA TYR A 105 -7.01 -4.81 -3.05
C TYR A 105 -5.81 -5.75 -2.94
N PHE A 106 -4.65 -5.35 -3.45
CA PHE A 106 -3.42 -6.12 -3.36
C PHE A 106 -3.01 -6.42 -1.90
N ILE A 107 -2.93 -5.39 -1.05
CA ILE A 107 -2.53 -5.55 0.37
C ILE A 107 -3.45 -6.53 1.09
N ARG A 108 -4.77 -6.45 0.85
CA ARG A 108 -5.73 -7.39 1.44
C ARG A 108 -5.49 -8.83 1.02
N TYR A 109 -5.20 -9.07 -0.26
CA TYR A 109 -4.89 -10.42 -0.73
C TYR A 109 -3.56 -10.93 -0.17
N ALA A 110 -2.54 -10.07 -0.12
CA ALA A 110 -1.27 -10.41 0.50
C ALA A 110 -1.43 -10.76 1.99
N ASN A 111 -2.35 -10.08 2.71
CA ASN A 111 -2.57 -10.30 4.14
C ASN A 111 -3.54 -11.44 4.46
N LYS A 112 -4.41 -11.87 3.53
CA LYS A 112 -5.43 -12.91 3.76
C LYS A 112 -4.86 -14.23 4.27
N ARG A 113 -3.64 -14.59 3.84
CA ARG A 113 -2.98 -15.86 4.18
C ARG A 113 -1.78 -15.66 5.09
N GLY A 114 -1.85 -14.59 5.88
CA GLY A 114 -0.79 -14.13 6.78
C GLY A 114 0.00 -12.97 6.17
N PRO A 115 0.78 -12.23 6.98
CA PRO A 115 1.41 -10.99 6.54
C PRO A 115 2.66 -11.32 5.72
N ARG A 116 2.60 -11.09 4.41
CA ARG A 116 3.63 -11.45 3.42
C ARG A 116 4.48 -10.29 2.93
N LEU A 117 4.05 -9.06 3.18
CA LEU A 117 4.74 -7.86 2.70
C LEU A 117 5.78 -7.39 3.73
N ASN A 118 6.87 -6.80 3.24
CA ASN A 118 7.78 -6.05 4.09
C ASN A 118 7.09 -4.78 4.61
N CYS A 119 6.87 -4.71 5.93
CA CYS A 119 6.16 -3.57 6.52
C CYS A 119 6.97 -2.27 6.47
N GLY A 120 8.30 -2.33 6.55
CA GLY A 120 9.15 -1.15 6.42
C GLY A 120 8.99 -0.47 5.05
N GLU A 121 8.97 -1.26 3.98
CA GLU A 121 8.70 -0.76 2.61
C GLU A 121 7.27 -0.23 2.47
N LEU A 122 6.31 -0.89 3.12
CA LEU A 122 4.90 -0.49 3.10
C LEU A 122 4.66 0.85 3.81
N LEU A 123 5.25 1.05 4.99
CA LEU A 123 5.19 2.32 5.72
C LEU A 123 5.92 3.43 4.97
N LYS A 124 7.08 3.13 4.40
CA LYS A 124 7.82 4.08 3.56
C LYS A 124 6.96 4.55 2.39
N HIS A 125 6.32 3.64 1.66
CA HIS A 125 5.40 3.97 0.55
C HIS A 125 4.26 4.89 1.00
N VAL A 126 3.59 4.56 2.11
CA VAL A 126 2.49 5.37 2.63
C VAL A 126 2.98 6.79 2.95
N THR A 127 4.12 6.89 3.65
CA THR A 127 4.73 8.19 4.00
C THR A 127 5.10 8.99 2.74
N GLU A 128 5.73 8.38 1.74
CA GLU A 128 6.12 9.05 0.48
C GLU A 128 4.91 9.58 -0.29
N VAL A 129 3.84 8.78 -0.41
CA VAL A 129 2.61 9.21 -1.09
C VAL A 129 1.96 10.38 -0.34
N LEU A 130 1.90 10.31 1.00
CA LEU A 130 1.28 11.34 1.83
C LEU A 130 2.12 12.63 1.94
N GLN A 131 3.45 12.54 1.84
CA GLN A 131 4.36 13.70 1.89
C GLN A 131 4.20 14.65 0.70
N SER A 132 3.71 14.15 -0.44
CA SER A 132 3.53 15.01 -1.60
C SER A 132 2.36 16.01 -1.37
N SER A 133 2.69 17.30 -1.26
CA SER A 133 1.80 18.42 -0.89
C SER A 133 0.46 18.45 -1.65
N HIS A 134 0.46 18.05 -2.93
CA HIS A 134 -0.73 18.00 -3.79
C HIS A 134 -1.59 16.74 -3.62
N CYS A 135 -1.05 15.71 -2.99
CA CYS A 135 -1.71 14.43 -2.77
C CYS A 135 -2.41 14.34 -1.41
N CYS A 136 -2.07 15.26 -0.50
CA CYS A 136 -2.57 15.31 0.87
C CYS A 136 -4.12 15.30 0.95
N THR A 137 -4.81 16.09 0.12
CA THR A 137 -6.29 16.17 0.14
C THR A 137 -7.00 15.03 -0.58
N ALA A 138 -6.40 14.43 -1.60
CA ALA A 138 -7.07 13.45 -2.46
C ALA A 138 -6.63 11.99 -2.22
N TYR A 139 -5.38 11.76 -1.82
CA TYR A 139 -4.86 10.45 -1.42
C TYR A 139 -4.94 10.23 0.10
N GLY A 140 -4.94 11.31 0.88
CA GLY A 140 -4.87 11.30 2.35
C GLY A 140 -5.89 10.36 2.99
N GLU A 141 -7.17 10.52 2.69
CA GLU A 141 -8.23 9.68 3.26
C GLU A 141 -8.08 8.20 2.87
N ASN A 142 -7.79 7.94 1.59
CA ASN A 142 -7.68 6.59 1.05
C ASN A 142 -6.48 5.84 1.65
N TYR A 143 -5.31 6.47 1.66
CA TYR A 143 -4.09 5.90 2.23
C TYR A 143 -4.15 5.81 3.76
N SER A 144 -4.77 6.79 4.43
CA SER A 144 -5.05 6.71 5.87
C SER A 144 -5.95 5.52 6.20
N SER A 145 -6.98 5.26 5.38
CA SER A 145 -7.81 4.07 5.55
C SER A 145 -7.03 2.77 5.33
N ILE A 146 -6.10 2.72 4.36
CA ILE A 146 -5.27 1.53 4.13
C ILE A 146 -4.34 1.30 5.33
N LEU A 147 -3.65 2.36 5.77
CA LEU A 147 -2.77 2.33 6.92
C LEU A 147 -3.51 1.81 8.16
N LEU A 148 -4.67 2.39 8.47
CA LEU A 148 -5.39 2.04 9.68
C LEU A 148 -6.07 0.68 9.66
N LYS A 149 -6.67 0.29 8.53
CA LYS A 149 -7.53 -0.91 8.48
C LYS A 149 -6.81 -2.15 7.99
N ASP A 150 -5.81 -1.97 7.12
CA ASP A 150 -5.18 -3.08 6.40
C ASP A 150 -3.70 -3.27 6.80
N ILE A 151 -3.03 -2.26 7.41
CA ILE A 151 -1.63 -2.34 7.84
C ILE A 151 -1.52 -2.42 9.36
N LEU A 152 -1.97 -1.38 10.07
CA LEU A 152 -1.80 -1.27 11.53
C LEU A 152 -2.65 -2.28 12.32
N THR A 153 -3.69 -2.85 11.71
CA THR A 153 -4.45 -3.98 12.30
C THR A 153 -3.65 -5.28 12.35
N VAL A 154 -2.61 -5.41 11.54
CA VAL A 154 -1.86 -6.66 11.39
C VAL A 154 -0.69 -6.69 12.37
N ARG A 155 -0.86 -7.43 13.47
CA ARG A 155 0.12 -7.45 14.58
C ARG A 155 1.55 -7.80 14.19
N LYS A 156 1.76 -8.75 13.27
CA LYS A 156 3.10 -9.16 12.84
C LYS A 156 3.93 -8.00 12.30
N TYR A 157 3.28 -7.08 11.59
CA TYR A 157 3.93 -5.93 11.00
C TYR A 157 4.57 -5.02 12.05
N TRP A 158 4.05 -5.00 13.28
CA TRP A 158 4.60 -4.18 14.35
C TRP A 158 5.98 -4.68 14.78
N CYS A 159 6.19 -5.99 14.79
CA CYS A 159 7.46 -6.61 15.15
C CYS A 159 8.51 -6.51 14.03
N ASP A 160 8.07 -6.31 12.79
CA ASP A 160 8.97 -6.23 11.62
C ASP A 160 9.53 -4.80 11.40
N ILE A 161 8.98 -3.79 12.07
CA ILE A 161 9.40 -2.38 11.92
C ILE A 161 10.42 -2.02 13.00
N SER A 162 11.56 -1.47 12.59
CA SER A 162 12.57 -0.97 13.52
C SER A 162 12.12 0.31 14.24
N GLN A 163 12.68 0.56 15.43
CA GLN A 163 12.39 1.79 16.19
C GLN A 163 12.64 3.07 15.37
N LYS A 164 13.68 3.10 14.53
CA LYS A 164 13.98 4.23 13.65
C LYS A 164 12.89 4.47 12.61
N GLN A 165 12.37 3.41 11.99
CA GLN A 165 11.29 3.50 11.02
C GLN A 165 9.99 3.99 11.66
N TRP A 166 9.71 3.57 12.90
CA TRP A 166 8.59 4.08 13.68
C TRP A 166 8.72 5.56 14.00
N GLN A 167 9.89 6.01 14.45
CA GLN A 167 10.15 7.43 14.71
C GLN A 167 9.98 8.28 13.44
N SER A 168 10.46 7.80 12.28
CA SER A 168 10.25 8.50 11.01
C SER A 168 8.79 8.54 10.59
N ALA A 169 8.03 7.47 10.81
CA ALA A 169 6.61 7.42 10.52
C ALA A 169 5.81 8.35 11.46
N GLU A 170 6.12 8.34 12.76
CA GLU A 170 5.49 9.21 13.77
C GLU A 170 5.73 10.69 13.47
N ALA A 171 6.98 11.08 13.21
CA ALA A 171 7.34 12.47 12.92
C ALA A 171 6.56 13.06 11.73
N PHE A 172 6.17 12.20 10.78
CA PHE A 172 5.38 12.61 9.63
C PHE A 172 3.86 12.48 9.84
N LEU A 173 3.39 11.36 10.38
CA LEU A 173 1.97 11.06 10.52
C LEU A 173 1.29 11.96 11.55
N THR A 174 1.97 12.32 12.64
CA THR A 174 1.39 13.19 13.69
C THR A 174 0.95 14.55 13.15
N PRO A 175 1.83 15.38 12.53
CA PRO A 175 1.41 16.66 11.98
C PRO A 175 0.44 16.52 10.79
N PHE A 176 0.58 15.46 9.98
CA PHE A 176 -0.36 15.19 8.88
C PHE A 176 -1.79 14.97 9.39
N LEU A 177 -1.96 14.17 10.43
CA LEU A 177 -3.28 13.84 10.98
C LEU A 177 -3.90 15.00 11.76
N GLU A 178 -3.08 15.82 12.43
CA GLU A 178 -3.52 17.08 13.03
C GLU A 178 -4.09 18.04 11.98
N SER A 179 -3.40 18.16 10.84
CA SER A 179 -3.83 19.05 9.74
C SER A 179 -5.12 18.61 9.07
N PHE A 180 -5.48 17.33 9.11
CA PHE A 180 -6.61 16.79 8.33
C PHE A 180 -7.91 16.70 9.12
N ALA A 181 -7.95 17.18 10.38
CA ALA A 181 -9.12 17.12 11.25
C ALA A 181 -9.82 15.74 11.31
N LEU A 182 -9.08 14.65 11.03
CA LEU A 182 -9.57 13.29 11.13
C LEU A 182 -9.54 12.87 12.60
N SER A 183 -10.24 13.60 13.46
CA SER A 183 -10.19 13.49 14.93
C SER A 183 -10.36 12.04 15.44
N ALA A 184 -11.23 11.27 14.78
CA ALA A 184 -11.45 9.85 15.10
C ALA A 184 -10.31 8.92 14.65
N LEU A 185 -9.57 9.27 13.58
CA LEU A 185 -8.43 8.49 13.07
C LEU A 185 -7.13 8.90 13.77
N PHE A 186 -6.98 10.18 14.11
CA PHE A 186 -5.87 10.72 14.89
C PHE A 186 -5.76 10.05 16.26
N SER A 187 -6.86 9.97 17.01
CA SER A 187 -6.88 9.28 18.31
C SER A 187 -6.46 7.81 18.19
N ARG A 188 -6.89 7.10 17.14
CA ARG A 188 -6.53 5.69 16.92
C ARG A 188 -5.07 5.50 16.54
N ILE A 189 -4.53 6.35 15.67
CA ILE A 189 -3.12 6.28 15.25
C ILE A 189 -2.20 6.66 16.40
N LEU A 190 -2.49 7.76 17.12
CA LEU A 190 -1.73 8.13 18.30
C LEU A 190 -1.78 7.07 19.39
N HIS A 191 -2.95 6.46 19.63
CA HIS A 191 -3.07 5.38 20.61
C HIS A 191 -2.27 4.15 20.18
N ILE A 192 -2.27 3.80 18.89
CA ILE A 192 -1.46 2.71 18.34
C ILE A 192 0.05 2.99 18.49
N ILE A 193 0.49 4.22 18.16
CA ILE A 193 1.88 4.65 18.30
C ILE A 193 2.30 4.65 19.78
N PHE A 194 1.46 5.20 20.66
CA PHE A 194 1.69 5.23 22.11
C PHE A 194 1.80 3.82 22.69
N LEU A 195 0.90 2.90 22.32
CA LEU A 195 0.98 1.51 22.74
C LEU A 195 2.28 0.82 22.29
N PHE A 196 2.78 1.14 21.10
CA PHE A 196 4.05 0.60 20.62
C PHE A 196 5.26 1.13 21.42
N PHE A 197 5.30 2.44 21.69
CA PHE A 197 6.40 3.06 22.45
C PHE A 197 6.40 2.69 23.93
N VAL A 198 5.23 2.51 24.55
CA VAL A 198 5.12 2.16 25.98
C VAL A 198 5.29 0.64 26.20
N PHE A 199 4.91 -0.20 25.24
CA PHE A 199 5.06 -1.66 25.35
C PHE A 199 5.76 -2.30 24.14
N PRO A 200 7.04 -1.97 23.89
CA PRO A 200 7.78 -2.49 22.74
C PRO A 200 7.99 -4.02 22.78
N HIS A 201 7.87 -4.64 23.96
CA HIS A 201 8.11 -6.08 24.17
C HIS A 201 6.97 -6.85 24.87
N ARG A 202 5.84 -6.18 25.23
CA ARG A 202 4.71 -6.82 25.92
C ARG A 202 3.40 -6.60 25.17
N SER A 203 3.21 -7.30 24.06
CA SER A 203 1.95 -7.23 23.30
C SER A 203 1.44 -8.60 22.90
N VAL A 204 1.27 -9.49 23.90
CA VAL A 204 0.44 -10.69 23.73
C VAL A 204 -0.91 -10.54 24.43
N GLY A 205 -0.98 -9.83 25.56
CA GLY A 205 -2.23 -9.72 26.35
C GLY A 205 -3.05 -8.44 26.16
N PHE A 206 -2.42 -7.26 26.02
CA PHE A 206 -3.14 -5.99 26.17
C PHE A 206 -3.92 -5.55 24.92
N VAL A 207 -3.48 -5.97 23.72
CA VAL A 207 -4.13 -5.64 22.45
C VAL A 207 -5.41 -6.47 22.20
N LEU A 208 -5.65 -7.52 22.99
CA LEU A 208 -6.87 -8.35 22.90
C LEU A 208 -8.12 -7.67 23.49
N TRP A 209 -7.97 -6.57 24.23
CA TRP A 209 -9.09 -5.89 24.88
C TRP A 209 -9.70 -4.73 24.07
N LEU A 210 -9.15 -4.45 22.88
CA LEU A 210 -9.44 -3.21 22.14
C LEU A 210 -9.95 -3.43 20.70
N PHE A 211 -10.31 -4.67 20.35
CA PHE A 211 -11.04 -5.00 19.13
C PHE A 211 -12.32 -5.77 19.45
#